data_AF-A0A1E3JLH5-F1
#
_entry.id   AF-A0A1E3JLH5-F1
#
_cell.length_a   1.000
_cell.length_b   1.000
_cell.length_c   1.000
_cell.angle_alpha   90.00
_cell.angle_beta   90.00
_cell.angle_gamma   90.00
#
_symmetry.space_group_name_H-M   'P 1'
#
loop_
_entity.id
_entity.type
_entity.pdbx_description
1 polymer ?
#
loop_
_entity_poly.entity_id
_entity_poly.type
_entity_poly.pdbx_seq_one_letter_code
_entity_poly.pdbx_strand_id
1 'polypeptide(L)'
;MLVHLTYPAPLASLTLTLPGTASLADLPIPAALHNSYLRTASTGALPFATPLSDLAHKDAPNHPVTIHVTPRMMGGKGGFGSQLRAAGGRMSSGKNTNMDSCRDLSGRRLGTIKEAQRQAELLESEPALRAQAAAAEKAKLEALERKLGINAAESSSAGGKRRPEDVDLEELARKKHKFEDNKFLEESREINENVRSAVSAALLLKKKKKAKAAAAEKGKGKATEDKSEEVKKAVQDKVAMPPPAPAAASTATAA
;
A
#
# COMPACT_ATOMS: atom_id res chain seq x y z
N MET A 1 49.24 38.55 -12.84
CA MET A 1 48.56 37.66 -11.86
C MET A 1 48.09 36.42 -12.58
N LEU A 2 48.26 35.26 -11.95
CA LEU A 2 47.77 33.98 -12.47
C LEU A 2 46.29 33.83 -12.07
N VAL A 3 45.41 33.61 -13.03
CA VAL A 3 43.96 33.50 -12.82
C VAL A 3 43.49 32.15 -13.34
N HIS A 4 42.80 31.38 -12.50
CA HIS A 4 42.16 30.13 -12.89
C HIS A 4 40.66 30.33 -13.04
N LEU A 5 40.17 30.31 -14.28
CA LEU A 5 38.75 30.32 -14.63
C LEU A 5 38.19 28.90 -14.61
N THR A 6 37.26 28.66 -13.71
CA THR A 6 36.54 27.39 -13.59
C THR A 6 35.16 27.55 -14.19
N TYR A 7 34.87 26.80 -15.26
CA TYR A 7 33.58 26.78 -15.92
C TYR A 7 32.72 25.61 -15.43
N PRO A 8 31.39 25.67 -15.58
CA PRO A 8 30.53 24.52 -15.33
C PRO A 8 30.81 23.42 -16.38
N ALA A 9 30.66 22.16 -15.98
CA ALA A 9 30.74 21.04 -16.91
C ALA A 9 29.76 21.22 -18.09
N PRO A 10 30.15 20.88 -19.33
CA PRO A 10 31.33 20.11 -19.74
C PRO A 10 32.58 20.94 -20.11
N LEU A 11 32.59 22.25 -19.83
CA LEU A 11 33.68 23.13 -20.27
C LEU A 11 34.95 22.95 -19.42
N ALA A 12 36.11 22.96 -20.07
CA ALA A 12 37.41 22.83 -19.40
C ALA A 12 37.82 24.15 -18.72
N SER A 13 38.44 24.05 -17.55
CA SER A 13 39.02 25.21 -16.85
C SER A 13 40.14 25.84 -17.66
N LEU A 14 40.30 27.16 -17.53
CA LEU A 14 41.24 27.94 -18.31
C LEU A 14 42.14 28.76 -17.37
N THR A 15 43.44 28.80 -17.67
CA THR A 15 44.43 29.53 -16.88
C THR A 15 44.94 30.72 -17.69
N LEU A 16 44.87 31.93 -17.13
CA LEU A 16 45.33 33.15 -17.76
C LEU A 16 46.37 33.86 -16.92
N THR A 17 47.28 34.54 -17.60
CA THR A 17 48.17 35.52 -17.00
C THR A 17 47.67 36.89 -17.39
N LEU A 18 47.01 37.60 -16.47
CA LEU A 18 46.44 38.92 -16.70
C LEU A 18 47.11 39.97 -15.83
N PRO A 19 47.21 41.23 -16.28
CA PRO A 19 47.66 42.33 -15.45
C PRO A 19 46.67 42.60 -14.31
N GLY A 20 47.15 43.01 -13.14
CA GLY A 20 46.30 43.26 -11.97
C GLY A 20 45.30 44.41 -12.14
N THR A 21 45.50 45.24 -13.17
CA THR A 21 44.60 46.34 -13.56
C THR A 21 43.43 45.89 -14.43
N ALA A 22 43.45 44.67 -14.96
CA ALA A 22 42.33 44.16 -15.76
C ALA A 22 41.11 43.91 -14.86
N SER A 23 39.95 44.23 -15.39
CA SER A 23 38.67 44.06 -14.72
C SER A 23 38.11 42.66 -14.95
N LEU A 24 37.19 42.22 -14.10
CA LEU A 24 36.48 40.95 -14.29
C LEU A 24 35.62 40.92 -15.57
N ALA A 25 35.28 42.07 -16.16
CA ALA A 25 34.55 42.16 -17.42
C ALA A 25 35.39 41.74 -18.65
N ASP A 26 36.72 41.85 -18.55
CA ASP A 26 37.65 41.58 -19.66
C ASP A 26 38.01 40.09 -19.76
N LEU A 27 37.47 39.24 -18.88
CA LEU A 27 37.73 37.81 -18.89
C LEU A 27 37.05 37.15 -20.11
N PRO A 28 37.72 36.23 -20.81
CA PRO A 28 37.18 35.58 -22.00
C PRO A 28 36.12 34.54 -21.63
N ILE A 29 34.90 35.01 -21.33
CA ILE A 29 33.75 34.17 -21.00
C ILE A 29 33.08 33.73 -22.32
N PRO A 30 32.88 32.43 -22.55
CA PRO A 30 32.16 31.94 -23.73
C PRO A 30 30.76 32.55 -23.84
N ALA A 31 30.31 32.86 -25.06
CA ALA A 31 28.99 33.49 -25.29
C ALA A 31 27.81 32.72 -24.66
N ALA A 32 27.92 31.38 -24.58
CA ALA A 32 26.93 30.53 -23.92
C ALA A 32 26.75 30.83 -22.42
N LEU A 33 27.72 31.50 -21.78
CA LEU A 33 27.74 31.83 -20.36
C LEU A 33 27.63 33.35 -20.11
N HIS A 34 27.19 34.14 -21.09
CA HIS A 34 27.01 35.59 -20.91
C HIS A 34 26.11 35.94 -19.71
N ASN A 35 25.03 35.19 -19.50
CA ASN A 35 24.18 35.35 -18.32
C ASN A 35 24.72 34.54 -17.13
N SER A 36 25.94 34.82 -16.69
CA SER A 36 26.57 34.18 -15.53
C SER A 36 26.91 35.21 -14.46
N TYR A 37 27.26 34.74 -13.27
CA TYR A 37 27.93 35.56 -12.27
C TYR A 37 29.28 34.94 -11.95
N LEU A 38 30.22 35.80 -11.61
CA LEU A 38 31.57 35.41 -11.22
C LEU A 38 31.63 35.33 -9.70
N ARG A 39 32.34 34.34 -9.19
CA ARG A 39 32.51 34.11 -7.76
C ARG A 39 33.91 33.55 -7.49
N THR A 40 34.51 33.88 -6.35
CA THR A 40 35.72 33.18 -5.88
C THR A 40 35.36 32.17 -4.77
N ALA A 41 36.33 31.37 -4.33
CA ALA A 41 36.12 30.46 -3.21
C ALA A 41 35.80 31.21 -1.89
N SER A 42 36.43 32.37 -1.68
CA SER A 42 36.35 33.15 -0.43
C SER A 42 35.23 34.20 -0.42
N THR A 43 34.85 34.75 -1.58
CA THR A 43 33.82 35.78 -1.68
C THR A 43 32.59 35.31 -2.47
N GLY A 44 31.47 36.00 -2.28
CA GLY A 44 30.20 35.70 -2.96
C GLY A 44 30.21 36.10 -4.44
N ALA A 45 29.05 36.50 -4.97
CA ALA A 45 28.98 37.03 -6.33
C ALA A 45 29.75 38.36 -6.44
N LEU A 46 30.65 38.45 -7.41
CA LEU A 46 31.48 39.62 -7.65
C LEU A 46 30.90 40.49 -8.77
N PRO A 47 30.96 41.83 -8.63
CA PRO A 47 30.66 42.74 -9.73
C PRO A 47 31.73 42.63 -10.83
N PHE A 48 31.31 42.73 -12.10
CA PHE A 48 32.22 42.67 -13.25
C PHE A 48 33.23 43.82 -13.30
N ALA A 49 32.96 44.94 -12.64
CA ALA A 49 33.86 46.09 -12.58
C ALA A 49 35.00 45.95 -11.55
N THR A 50 35.03 44.85 -10.79
CA THR A 50 36.09 44.67 -9.77
C THR A 50 37.45 44.40 -10.43
N PRO A 51 38.53 45.04 -9.98
CA PRO A 51 39.87 44.78 -10.49
C PRO A 51 40.44 43.50 -9.90
N LEU A 52 41.26 42.78 -10.67
CA LEU A 52 41.92 41.54 -10.20
C LEU A 52 42.83 41.77 -8.98
N SER A 53 43.36 42.98 -8.82
CA SER A 53 44.20 43.34 -7.66
C SER A 53 43.46 43.24 -6.32
N ASP A 54 42.14 43.51 -6.30
CA ASP A 54 41.33 43.44 -5.07
C ASP A 54 41.05 41.98 -4.65
N LEU A 55 41.11 41.05 -5.60
CA LEU A 55 40.91 39.62 -5.36
C LEU A 55 42.22 38.90 -4.97
N ALA A 56 43.37 39.55 -5.15
CA ALA A 56 44.66 38.98 -4.83
C ALA A 56 44.85 38.84 -3.31
N HIS A 57 45.54 37.78 -2.90
CA HIS A 57 45.86 37.57 -1.49
C HIS A 57 46.90 38.61 -1.04
N LYS A 58 46.56 39.40 -0.01
CA LYS A 58 47.45 40.41 0.57
C LYS A 58 48.75 39.81 1.11
N ASP A 59 48.68 38.58 1.62
CA ASP A 59 49.82 37.87 2.21
C ASP A 59 50.64 37.08 1.18
N ALA A 60 50.10 36.83 -0.01
CA ALA A 60 50.74 36.02 -1.05
C ALA A 60 50.38 36.54 -2.46
N PRO A 61 51.12 37.53 -2.99
CA PRO A 61 50.79 38.18 -4.27
C PRO A 61 50.96 37.28 -5.50
N ASN A 62 51.72 36.18 -5.36
CA ASN A 62 51.93 35.18 -6.42
C ASN A 62 50.90 34.04 -6.39
N HIS A 63 50.00 34.01 -5.40
CA HIS A 63 48.98 32.98 -5.33
C HIS A 63 47.96 33.15 -6.46
N PRO A 64 47.61 32.08 -7.21
CA PRO A 64 46.64 32.20 -8.27
C PRO A 64 45.24 32.53 -7.73
N VAL A 65 44.53 33.40 -8.45
CA VAL A 65 43.14 33.75 -8.13
C VAL A 65 42.22 32.80 -8.87
N THR A 66 41.45 32.00 -8.13
CA THR A 66 40.45 31.08 -8.72
C THR A 66 39.09 31.75 -8.80
N ILE A 67 38.56 31.86 -10.02
CA ILE A 67 37.27 32.46 -10.34
C ILE A 67 36.36 31.37 -10.94
N HIS A 68 35.21 31.17 -10.33
CA HIS A 68 34.15 30.29 -10.80
C HIS A 68 33.13 31.08 -11.61
N VAL A 69 32.89 30.67 -12.85
CA VAL A 69 31.83 31.19 -13.71
C VAL A 69 30.59 30.35 -13.46
N THR A 70 29.54 30.94 -12.90
CA THR A 70 28.30 30.20 -12.60
C THR A 70 27.15 30.75 -13.43
N PRO A 71 26.53 29.95 -14.34
CA PRO A 71 25.42 30.42 -15.14
C PRO A 71 24.21 30.75 -14.26
N ARG A 72 23.52 31.85 -14.58
CA ARG A 72 22.25 32.20 -13.98
C ARG A 72 21.17 31.38 -14.65
N MET A 73 20.63 30.42 -13.93
CA MET A 73 19.51 29.64 -14.42
C MET A 73 18.23 30.50 -14.38
N MET A 74 17.56 30.63 -15.52
CA MET A 74 16.24 31.27 -15.61
C MET A 74 15.19 30.32 -15.02
N GLY A 75 15.13 30.19 -13.70
CA GLY A 75 14.19 29.25 -13.08
C GLY A 75 14.15 29.34 -11.56
N GLY A 76 12.93 29.41 -11.03
CA GLY A 76 12.66 29.44 -9.60
C GLY A 76 13.17 28.19 -8.90
N LYS A 77 14.06 28.38 -7.93
CA LYS A 77 14.59 27.47 -6.89
C LYS A 77 13.52 26.75 -6.02
N GLY A 78 12.31 26.58 -6.53
CA GLY A 78 11.13 26.13 -5.82
C GLY A 78 10.88 24.63 -5.81
N GLY A 79 11.54 23.84 -6.66
CA GLY A 79 11.30 22.38 -6.73
C GLY A 79 11.75 21.62 -5.48
N PHE A 80 12.94 21.92 -4.96
CA PHE A 80 13.43 21.28 -3.73
C PHE A 80 12.65 21.76 -2.50
N GLY A 81 12.36 23.06 -2.40
CA GLY A 81 11.54 23.62 -1.32
C GLY A 81 10.09 23.13 -1.34
N SER A 82 9.48 22.91 -2.52
CA SER A 82 8.15 22.31 -2.63
C SER A 82 8.17 20.84 -2.24
N GLN A 83 9.21 20.09 -2.63
CA GLN A 83 9.41 18.71 -2.17
C GLN A 83 9.58 18.63 -0.65
N LEU A 84 10.36 19.53 -0.04
CA LEU A 84 10.50 19.60 1.41
C LEU A 84 9.17 19.94 2.10
N ARG A 85 8.40 20.89 1.55
CA ARG A 85 7.06 21.21 2.07
C ARG A 85 6.09 20.03 1.93
N ALA A 86 6.10 19.34 0.79
CA ALA A 86 5.27 18.16 0.56
C ALA A 86 5.65 17.00 1.49
N ALA A 87 6.95 16.75 1.68
CA ALA A 87 7.45 15.73 2.61
C ALA A 87 7.14 16.09 4.07
N GLY A 88 7.36 17.34 4.46
CA GLY A 88 7.06 17.86 5.80
C GLY A 88 5.56 17.78 6.14
N GLY A 89 4.68 18.08 5.18
CA GLY A 89 3.23 17.92 5.34
C GLY A 89 2.83 16.46 5.61
N ARG A 90 3.45 15.50 4.93
CA ARG A 90 3.19 14.05 5.14
C ARG A 90 3.66 13.59 6.52
N MET A 91 4.85 14.02 6.94
CA MET A 91 5.39 13.69 8.26
C MET A 91 4.61 14.36 9.41
N SER A 92 4.12 15.58 9.20
CA SER A 92 3.33 16.30 10.20
C SER A 92 1.88 15.81 10.30
N SER A 93 1.28 15.33 9.21
CA SER A 93 -0.10 14.85 9.18
C SER A 93 -0.24 13.39 9.58
N GLY A 94 0.85 12.61 9.54
CA GLY A 94 0.88 11.23 10.01
C GLY A 94 0.78 11.18 11.53
N LYS A 95 -0.44 11.29 12.07
CA LYS A 95 -0.68 11.07 13.50
C LYS A 95 -0.30 9.62 13.82
N ASN A 96 0.80 9.42 14.53
CA ASN A 96 1.27 8.09 14.90
C ASN A 96 0.17 7.36 15.67
N THR A 97 -0.32 6.26 15.10
CA THR A 97 -1.37 5.41 15.70
C THR A 97 -0.82 4.41 16.72
N ASN A 98 0.51 4.34 16.88
CA ASN A 98 1.18 3.48 17.85
C ASN A 98 1.24 4.16 19.24
N MET A 99 0.09 4.24 19.90
CA MET A 99 -0.03 4.78 21.25
C MET A 99 0.11 3.69 22.34
N ASP A 100 0.23 2.42 21.95
CA ASP A 100 0.21 1.28 22.89
C ASP A 100 1.45 1.23 23.79
N SER A 101 2.54 1.86 23.37
CA SER A 101 3.77 1.98 24.15
C SER A 101 3.69 3.03 25.26
N CYS A 102 2.73 3.97 25.19
CA CYS A 102 2.55 5.00 26.20
C CYS A 102 2.05 4.40 27.53
N ARG A 103 2.40 5.05 28.64
CA ARG A 103 2.00 4.65 29.99
C ARG A 103 0.93 5.57 30.54
N ASP A 104 0.10 5.05 31.43
CA ASP A 104 -0.86 5.82 32.22
C ASP A 104 -0.21 6.40 33.49
N LEU A 105 -0.97 7.21 34.25
CA LEU A 105 -0.51 7.79 35.52
C LEU A 105 -0.23 6.73 36.61
N SER A 106 -0.70 5.49 36.41
CA SER A 106 -0.40 4.35 37.29
C SER A 106 0.82 3.54 36.83
N GLY A 107 1.49 3.94 35.74
CA GLY A 107 2.67 3.28 35.20
C GLY A 107 2.39 2.04 34.34
N ARG A 108 1.13 1.72 34.04
CA ARG A 108 0.73 0.62 33.14
C ARG A 108 0.72 1.08 31.69
N ARG A 109 1.02 0.18 30.75
CA ARG A 109 1.03 0.52 29.31
C ARG A 109 -0.40 0.50 28.77
N LEU A 110 -0.74 1.44 27.87
CA LEU A 110 -2.06 1.48 27.24
C LEU A 110 -2.36 0.18 26.47
N GLY A 111 -1.35 -0.45 25.87
CA GLY A 111 -1.50 -1.77 25.23
C GLY A 111 -2.01 -2.84 26.19
N THR A 112 -1.42 -2.95 27.39
CA THR A 112 -1.83 -3.96 28.39
C THR A 112 -3.26 -3.75 28.89
N ILE A 113 -3.71 -2.49 28.96
CA ILE A 113 -5.09 -2.17 29.36
C ILE A 113 -6.07 -2.59 28.26
N LYS A 114 -5.77 -2.26 27.00
CA LYS A 114 -6.60 -2.67 25.85
C LYS A 114 -6.67 -4.19 25.71
N GLU A 115 -5.58 -4.90 25.95
CA GLU A 115 -5.54 -6.35 25.91
C GLU A 115 -6.42 -6.97 27.01
N ALA A 116 -6.34 -6.45 28.24
CA ALA A 116 -7.19 -6.91 29.34
C ALA A 116 -8.68 -6.62 29.08
N GLN A 117 -9.00 -5.44 28.52
CA GLN A 117 -10.37 -5.10 28.12
C GLN A 117 -10.91 -6.04 27.05
N ARG A 118 -10.12 -6.30 25.99
CA ARG A 118 -10.50 -7.26 24.95
C ARG A 118 -10.74 -8.65 25.52
N GLN A 119 -9.92 -9.09 26.47
CA GLN A 119 -10.11 -10.39 27.12
C GLN A 119 -11.39 -10.44 27.96
N ALA A 120 -11.72 -9.37 28.69
CA ALA A 120 -12.96 -9.27 29.44
C ALA A 120 -14.19 -9.30 28.51
N GLU A 121 -14.18 -8.52 27.42
CA GLU A 121 -15.26 -8.50 26.43
C GLU A 121 -15.47 -9.88 25.76
N LEU A 122 -14.39 -10.62 25.51
CA LEU A 122 -14.49 -11.98 24.98
C LEU A 122 -15.18 -12.92 25.98
N LEU A 123 -14.77 -12.89 27.26
CA LEU A 123 -15.39 -13.72 28.29
C LEU A 123 -16.87 -13.37 28.51
N GLU A 124 -17.23 -12.09 28.43
CA GLU A 124 -18.61 -11.60 28.54
C GLU A 124 -19.46 -12.00 27.31
N SER A 125 -18.87 -12.04 26.12
CA SER A 125 -19.58 -12.39 24.88
C SER A 125 -19.67 -13.90 24.62
N GLU A 126 -18.80 -14.72 25.21
CA GLU A 126 -18.83 -16.18 25.14
C GLU A 126 -20.22 -16.82 25.38
N PRO A 127 -20.97 -16.49 26.45
CA PRO A 127 -22.29 -17.11 26.69
C PRO A 127 -23.31 -16.74 25.61
N ALA A 128 -23.28 -15.50 25.11
CA ALA A 128 -24.16 -15.07 24.03
C ALA A 128 -23.84 -15.80 22.71
N LEU A 129 -22.55 -15.94 22.39
CA LEU A 129 -22.09 -16.69 21.22
C LEU A 129 -22.42 -18.18 21.33
N ARG A 130 -22.25 -18.78 22.52
CA ARG A 130 -22.65 -20.19 22.78
C ARG A 130 -24.16 -20.39 22.64
N ALA A 131 -24.97 -19.47 23.15
CA ALA A 131 -26.43 -19.55 23.01
C ALA A 131 -26.87 -19.44 21.54
N GLN A 132 -26.25 -18.54 20.77
CA GLN A 132 -26.51 -18.40 19.33
C GLN A 132 -26.06 -19.64 18.54
N ALA A 133 -24.88 -20.20 18.86
CA ALA A 133 -24.40 -21.43 18.25
C ALA A 133 -25.35 -22.61 18.55
N ALA A 134 -25.77 -22.77 19.81
CA ALA A 134 -26.71 -23.81 20.20
C ALA A 134 -28.09 -23.63 19.52
N ALA A 135 -28.57 -22.39 19.35
CA ALA A 135 -29.80 -22.12 18.61
C ALA A 135 -29.66 -22.44 17.13
N ALA A 136 -28.52 -22.12 16.51
CA ALA A 136 -28.24 -22.45 15.12
C ALA A 136 -28.08 -23.96 14.89
N GLU A 137 -27.45 -24.68 15.82
CA GLU A 137 -27.37 -26.14 15.77
C GLU A 137 -28.74 -26.79 15.93
N LYS A 138 -29.57 -26.32 16.87
CA LYS A 138 -30.95 -26.79 17.02
C LYS A 138 -31.78 -26.54 15.76
N ALA A 139 -31.67 -25.35 15.17
CA ALA A 139 -32.38 -25.03 13.93
C ALA A 139 -31.90 -25.90 12.74
N LYS A 140 -30.59 -26.21 12.67
CA LYS A 140 -30.04 -27.13 11.67
C LYS A 140 -30.52 -28.56 11.89
N LEU A 141 -30.55 -29.03 13.14
CA LEU A 141 -31.07 -30.35 13.49
C LEU A 141 -32.56 -30.45 13.13
N GLU A 142 -33.38 -29.47 13.51
CA GLU A 142 -34.80 -29.43 13.16
C GLU A 142 -35.02 -29.38 11.63
N ALA A 143 -34.20 -28.64 10.91
CA ALA A 143 -34.25 -28.60 9.45
C ALA A 143 -33.84 -29.93 8.80
N LEU A 144 -32.87 -30.65 9.38
CA LEU A 144 -32.48 -31.99 8.93
C LEU A 144 -33.56 -33.02 9.27
N GLU A 145 -34.14 -32.97 10.47
CA GLU A 145 -35.25 -33.83 10.90
C GLU A 145 -36.47 -33.66 10.00
N ARG A 146 -36.82 -32.41 9.64
CA ARG A 146 -37.88 -32.13 8.65
C ARG A 146 -37.57 -32.71 7.28
N LYS A 147 -36.32 -32.61 6.82
CA LYS A 147 -35.90 -33.18 5.51
C LYS A 147 -35.84 -34.70 5.52
N LEU A 148 -35.55 -35.31 6.67
CA LEU A 148 -35.50 -36.76 6.87
C LEU A 148 -36.88 -37.37 7.23
N GLY A 149 -37.91 -36.55 7.43
CA GLY A 149 -39.30 -36.99 7.60
C GLY A 149 -39.62 -37.67 8.94
N ILE A 150 -38.75 -37.51 9.95
CA ILE A 150 -38.98 -38.06 11.30
C ILE A 150 -39.85 -37.06 12.08
N ASN A 151 -41.17 -37.21 12.01
CA ASN A 151 -42.08 -36.41 12.84
C ASN A 151 -42.05 -36.93 14.28
N ALA A 152 -41.74 -36.06 15.25
CA ALA A 152 -41.76 -36.36 16.68
C ALA A 152 -43.12 -36.88 17.20
N ALA A 153 -44.20 -36.73 16.42
CA ALA A 153 -45.52 -37.30 16.71
C ALA A 153 -45.61 -38.83 16.52
N GLU A 154 -44.73 -39.46 15.72
CA GLU A 154 -44.68 -40.92 15.58
C GLU A 154 -43.75 -41.61 16.59
N SER A 155 -42.95 -40.85 17.37
CA SER A 155 -42.14 -41.41 18.45
C SER A 155 -42.80 -41.31 19.83
N SER A 156 -43.95 -40.63 19.96
CA SER A 156 -44.67 -40.46 21.23
C SER A 156 -45.92 -41.35 21.38
N SER A 157 -46.29 -42.15 20.37
CA SER A 157 -47.39 -43.14 20.49
C SER A 157 -46.92 -44.60 20.63
N ALA A 158 -45.62 -44.85 20.70
CA ALA A 158 -45.08 -46.18 20.95
C ALA A 158 -44.11 -46.13 22.14
N GLY A 159 -44.65 -46.33 23.34
CA GLY A 159 -43.86 -46.66 24.52
C GLY A 159 -43.10 -47.96 24.27
N GLY A 160 -41.82 -47.84 23.94
CA GLY A 160 -40.95 -49.00 23.76
C GLY A 160 -39.50 -48.57 23.60
N LYS A 161 -38.68 -48.88 24.60
CA LYS A 161 -37.22 -48.95 24.44
C LYS A 161 -36.92 -49.91 23.28
N ARG A 162 -36.68 -49.38 22.08
CA ARG A 162 -36.07 -50.18 21.00
C ARG A 162 -34.58 -50.25 21.27
N ARG A 163 -34.11 -51.45 21.60
CA ARG A 163 -32.67 -51.75 21.64
C ARG A 163 -32.15 -51.68 20.19
N PRO A 164 -30.88 -51.33 19.96
CA PRO A 164 -30.30 -51.14 18.62
C PRO A 164 -30.19 -52.43 17.77
N GLU A 165 -30.81 -53.51 18.22
CA GLU A 165 -30.75 -54.86 17.68
C GLU A 165 -32.00 -55.25 16.88
N ASP A 166 -33.08 -54.44 16.93
CA ASP A 166 -34.33 -54.65 16.18
C ASP A 166 -34.52 -53.61 15.06
N VAL A 167 -33.44 -53.26 14.36
CA VAL A 167 -33.52 -52.44 13.13
C VAL A 167 -33.46 -53.41 11.96
N ASP A 168 -34.62 -53.80 11.42
CA ASP A 168 -34.71 -54.69 10.26
C ASP A 168 -33.99 -54.08 9.04
N LEU A 169 -32.75 -54.53 8.81
CA LEU A 169 -31.90 -54.09 7.71
C LEU A 169 -32.56 -54.33 6.33
N GLU A 170 -33.49 -55.27 6.23
CA GLU A 170 -34.22 -55.58 4.98
C GLU A 170 -35.26 -54.52 4.59
N GLU A 171 -35.96 -53.88 5.53
CA GLU A 171 -36.93 -52.82 5.18
C GLU A 171 -36.24 -51.52 4.77
N LEU A 172 -35.10 -51.19 5.41
CA LEU A 172 -34.24 -50.07 5.02
C LEU A 172 -33.55 -50.32 3.68
N ALA A 173 -33.21 -51.58 3.35
CA ALA A 173 -32.64 -51.98 2.07
C ALA A 173 -33.70 -52.12 0.95
N ARG A 174 -34.99 -52.28 1.26
CA ARG A 174 -36.09 -52.23 0.27
C ARG A 174 -36.52 -50.81 -0.05
N LYS A 175 -36.44 -49.89 0.91
CA LYS A 175 -36.35 -48.44 0.67
C LYS A 175 -34.93 -48.03 0.27
N LYS A 176 -34.31 -48.77 -0.65
CA LYS A 176 -33.14 -48.28 -1.42
C LYS A 176 -33.64 -47.11 -2.27
N HIS A 177 -33.64 -45.92 -1.67
CA HIS A 177 -33.55 -44.68 -2.42
C HIS A 177 -32.24 -44.78 -3.19
N LYS A 178 -32.32 -45.31 -4.41
CA LYS A 178 -31.21 -45.37 -5.36
C LYS A 178 -30.74 -43.93 -5.45
N PHE A 179 -29.56 -43.69 -4.89
CA PHE A 179 -28.98 -42.37 -4.72
C PHE A 179 -28.60 -41.84 -6.09
N GLU A 180 -29.60 -41.45 -6.88
CA GLU A 180 -29.45 -40.76 -8.15
C GLU A 180 -29.44 -39.26 -7.87
N ASP A 181 -28.52 -38.88 -6.99
CA ASP A 181 -28.20 -37.48 -6.76
C ASP A 181 -27.28 -37.04 -7.91
N ASN A 182 -27.82 -37.07 -9.14
CA ASN A 182 -27.18 -36.50 -10.33
C ASN A 182 -26.72 -35.07 -10.06
N LYS A 183 -27.51 -34.37 -9.24
CA LYS A 183 -27.20 -33.04 -8.73
C LYS A 183 -25.94 -33.02 -7.87
N PHE A 184 -25.73 -33.97 -6.96
CA PHE A 184 -24.50 -34.05 -6.17
C PHE A 184 -23.26 -34.37 -7.03
N LEU A 185 -23.41 -35.22 -8.06
CA LEU A 185 -22.33 -35.51 -9.00
C LEU A 185 -22.00 -34.31 -9.88
N GLU A 186 -23.01 -33.56 -10.32
CA GLU A 186 -22.84 -32.30 -11.06
C GLU A 186 -22.22 -31.21 -10.19
N GLU A 187 -22.71 -31.00 -8.96
CA GLU A 187 -22.16 -30.06 -7.99
C GLU A 187 -20.71 -30.43 -7.62
N SER A 188 -20.42 -31.71 -7.42
CA SER A 188 -19.05 -32.19 -7.17
C SER A 188 -18.14 -32.00 -8.39
N ARG A 189 -18.65 -32.18 -9.61
CA ARG A 189 -17.90 -31.91 -10.84
C ARG A 189 -17.63 -30.41 -10.99
N GLU A 190 -18.62 -29.57 -10.75
CA GLU A 190 -18.51 -28.12 -10.85
C GLU A 190 -17.53 -27.55 -9.81
N ILE A 191 -17.58 -28.02 -8.56
CA ILE A 191 -16.60 -27.64 -7.53
C ILE A 191 -15.18 -28.04 -7.95
N ASN A 192 -15.00 -29.25 -8.47
CA ASN A 192 -13.70 -29.72 -8.94
C ASN A 192 -13.19 -28.95 -10.16
N GLU A 193 -14.08 -28.59 -11.10
CA GLU A 193 -13.75 -27.76 -12.27
C GLU A 193 -13.38 -26.33 -11.86
N ASN A 194 -14.09 -25.74 -10.90
CA ASN A 194 -13.80 -24.41 -10.36
C ASN A 194 -12.45 -24.38 -9.61
N VAL A 195 -12.12 -25.42 -8.84
CA VAL A 195 -10.80 -25.52 -8.19
C VAL A 195 -9.69 -25.68 -9.24
N ARG A 196 -9.87 -26.53 -10.26
CA ARG A 196 -8.89 -26.72 -11.35
C ARG A 196 -8.70 -25.45 -12.18
N SER A 197 -9.77 -24.72 -12.48
CA SER A 197 -9.70 -23.46 -13.22
C SER A 197 -8.99 -22.36 -12.41
N ALA A 198 -9.26 -22.26 -11.11
CA ALA A 198 -8.58 -21.32 -10.22
C ALA A 198 -7.08 -21.62 -10.08
N VAL A 199 -6.71 -22.89 -9.92
CA VAL A 199 -5.29 -23.30 -9.83
C VAL A 199 -4.56 -23.08 -11.14
N SER A 200 -5.16 -23.44 -12.28
CA SER A 200 -4.56 -23.19 -13.60
C SER A 200 -4.39 -21.69 -13.89
N ALA A 201 -5.38 -20.86 -13.55
CA ALA A 201 -5.29 -19.41 -13.64
C ALA A 201 -4.17 -18.85 -12.74
N ALA A 202 -4.06 -19.34 -11.50
CA ALA A 202 -3.01 -18.95 -10.56
C ALA A 202 -1.60 -19.34 -11.07
N LEU A 203 -1.45 -20.52 -11.67
CA LEU A 203 -0.19 -20.96 -12.28
C LEU A 203 0.19 -20.13 -13.50
N LEU A 204 -0.77 -19.77 -14.35
CA LEU A 204 -0.54 -18.89 -15.50
C LEU A 204 -0.18 -17.47 -15.07
N LEU A 205 -0.84 -16.92 -14.04
CA LEU A 205 -0.47 -15.63 -13.45
C LEU A 205 0.94 -15.68 -12.81
N LYS A 206 1.29 -16.79 -12.15
CA LYS A 206 2.64 -17.00 -11.60
C LYS A 206 3.69 -17.11 -12.71
N LYS A 207 3.39 -17.79 -13.82
CA LYS A 207 4.27 -17.88 -15.00
C LYS A 207 4.42 -16.53 -15.70
N LYS A 208 3.33 -15.78 -15.89
CA LYS A 208 3.35 -14.40 -16.41
C LYS A 208 4.13 -13.46 -15.49
N LYS A 209 3.99 -13.58 -14.17
CA LYS A 209 4.76 -12.80 -13.18
C LYS A 209 6.25 -13.16 -13.21
N LYS A 210 6.61 -14.45 -13.34
CA LYS A 210 8.01 -14.89 -13.51
C LYS A 210 8.59 -14.42 -14.85
N ALA A 211 7.84 -14.48 -15.95
CA ALA A 211 8.27 -13.96 -17.25
C ALA A 211 8.43 -12.43 -17.25
N LYS A 212 7.54 -11.70 -16.58
CA LYS A 212 7.65 -10.25 -16.39
C LYS A 212 8.83 -9.87 -15.49
N ALA A 213 9.12 -10.66 -14.45
CA ALA A 213 10.31 -10.49 -13.62
C ALA A 213 11.62 -10.78 -14.39
N ALA A 214 11.63 -11.81 -15.24
CA ALA A 214 12.78 -12.10 -16.12
C ALA A 214 12.98 -11.05 -17.23
N ALA A 215 11.91 -10.43 -17.73
CA ALA A 215 11.99 -9.32 -18.68
C ALA A 215 12.45 -8.00 -18.04
N ALA A 216 12.13 -7.76 -16.76
CA ALA A 216 12.58 -6.59 -16.01
C ALA A 216 14.09 -6.62 -15.70
N GLU A 217 14.73 -7.80 -15.70
CA GLU A 217 16.18 -7.96 -15.52
C GLU A 217 16.99 -7.66 -16.80
N LYS A 218 16.38 -7.72 -17.99
CA LYS A 218 17.06 -7.51 -19.29
C LYS A 218 16.77 -6.19 -20.00
N GLY A 219 16.06 -5.25 -19.38
CA GLY A 219 15.61 -4.03 -20.06
C GLY A 219 15.60 -2.79 -19.17
N LYS A 220 16.78 -2.28 -18.78
CA LYS A 220 16.89 -0.91 -18.25
C LYS A 220 17.09 0.06 -19.41
N GLY A 221 15.98 0.56 -19.96
CA GLY A 221 15.97 1.52 -21.07
C GLY A 221 14.59 2.09 -21.39
N LYS A 222 14.23 3.18 -20.69
CA LYS A 222 13.41 4.35 -21.13
C LYS A 222 11.94 4.16 -21.57
N ALA A 223 11.04 4.71 -20.74
CA ALA A 223 9.72 5.34 -21.00
C ALA A 223 8.63 4.50 -21.73
N THR A 224 7.33 4.58 -21.46
CA THR A 224 6.46 5.66 -20.96
C THR A 224 5.20 5.03 -20.34
N GLU A 225 4.61 5.74 -19.37
CA GLU A 225 3.28 5.49 -18.81
C GLU A 225 2.20 5.71 -19.88
N ASP A 226 1.34 4.72 -20.07
CA ASP A 226 -0.10 4.93 -20.24
C ASP A 226 -0.82 3.57 -20.19
N LYS A 227 -2.06 3.52 -19.67
CA LYS A 227 -2.92 2.34 -19.40
C LYS A 227 -2.85 1.72 -18.00
N SER A 228 -3.15 2.51 -16.96
CA SER A 228 -3.49 1.94 -15.65
C SER A 228 -4.78 2.48 -14.99
N GLU A 229 -5.69 3.09 -15.76
CA GLU A 229 -6.99 3.54 -15.23
C GLU A 229 -8.19 2.65 -15.60
N GLU A 230 -8.11 1.80 -16.63
CA GLU A 230 -9.32 1.08 -17.08
C GLU A 230 -9.58 -0.26 -16.36
N VAL A 231 -8.62 -0.78 -15.58
CA VAL A 231 -8.71 -2.13 -14.98
C VAL A 231 -9.23 -2.10 -13.52
N LYS A 232 -9.37 -0.93 -12.89
CA LYS A 232 -9.85 -0.84 -11.49
C LYS A 232 -11.37 -0.70 -11.35
N LYS A 233 -12.11 -0.45 -12.44
CA LYS A 233 -13.57 -0.29 -12.39
C LYS A 233 -14.35 -1.61 -12.50
N ALA A 234 -13.75 -2.67 -13.03
CA ALA A 234 -14.44 -3.96 -13.27
C ALA A 234 -14.36 -4.96 -12.09
N VAL A 235 -13.65 -4.63 -11.01
CA VAL A 235 -13.45 -5.55 -9.86
C VAL A 235 -14.29 -5.16 -8.63
N GLN A 236 -14.94 -3.99 -8.63
CA GLN A 236 -15.84 -3.58 -7.54
C GLN A 236 -17.32 -3.92 -7.76
N ASP A 237 -17.75 -4.24 -8.99
CA ASP A 237 -19.18 -4.48 -9.28
C ASP A 237 -19.65 -5.95 -9.20
N LYS A 238 -18.82 -6.90 -8.75
CA LYS A 238 -19.23 -8.33 -8.68
C LYS A 238 -19.00 -9.05 -7.35
N VAL A 239 -18.81 -8.32 -6.25
CA VAL A 239 -18.88 -8.91 -4.90
C VAL A 239 -19.67 -7.99 -3.98
N ALA A 240 -21.00 -8.05 -4.12
CA ALA A 240 -21.93 -7.54 -3.12
C ALA A 240 -23.15 -8.47 -3.10
N MET A 241 -23.10 -9.50 -2.26
CA MET A 241 -24.33 -10.12 -1.76
C MET A 241 -25.00 -9.09 -0.83
N PRO A 242 -26.29 -8.77 -1.03
CA PRO A 242 -26.98 -7.79 -0.19
C PRO A 242 -27.16 -8.33 1.24
N PRO A 243 -27.04 -7.49 2.27
CA PRO A 243 -27.40 -7.88 3.63
C PRO A 243 -28.92 -8.10 3.74
N PRO A 244 -29.39 -9.00 4.63
CA PRO A 244 -30.83 -9.21 4.85
C PRO A 244 -31.47 -7.95 5.46
N ALA A 245 -32.63 -7.57 4.91
CA ALA A 245 -33.40 -6.41 5.33
C ALA A 245 -33.91 -6.55 6.78
N PRO A 246 -33.89 -5.48 7.60
CA PRO A 246 -34.61 -5.46 8.87
C PRO A 246 -36.13 -5.40 8.60
N ALA A 247 -36.87 -6.25 9.31
CA ALA A 247 -38.33 -6.28 9.28
C ALA A 247 -38.91 -4.92 9.72
N ALA A 248 -39.89 -4.45 8.95
CA ALA A 248 -40.66 -3.26 9.24
C ALA A 248 -41.45 -3.44 10.55
N ALA A 249 -41.09 -2.67 11.58
CA ALA A 249 -41.96 -2.41 12.71
C ALA A 249 -42.83 -1.20 12.36
N SER A 250 -44.14 -1.41 12.35
CA SER A 250 -45.17 -0.40 12.21
C SER A 250 -45.08 0.62 13.36
N THR A 251 -44.73 1.86 13.06
CA THR A 251 -45.00 3.00 13.94
C THR A 251 -46.48 3.36 13.83
N ALA A 252 -47.24 2.98 14.85
CA ALA A 252 -48.58 3.49 15.09
C ALA A 252 -48.49 4.92 15.67
N THR A 253 -49.38 5.74 15.14
CA THR A 253 -49.75 7.10 15.53
C THR A 253 -50.15 7.19 17.00
N ALA A 254 -49.68 8.24 17.70
CA ALA A 254 -50.36 8.81 18.86
C ALA A 254 -50.21 10.34 18.78
N ALA A 255 -51.32 10.99 18.46
CA ALA A 255 -51.61 12.39 18.74
C ALA A 255 -52.80 12.39 19.71
#